data_AF-A0AAV9LZ25-F1
#
_entry.id   AF-A0AAV9LZ25-F1
#
_cell.length_a   1.000
_cell.length_b   1.000
_cell.length_c   1.000
_cell.angle_alpha   90.00
_cell.angle_beta   90.00
_cell.angle_gamma   90.00
#
_symmetry.space_group_name_H-M   'P 1'
#
loop_
_entity.id
_entity.type
_entity.pdbx_description
1 polymer ?
#
loop_
_entity_poly.entity_id
_entity_poly.type
_entity_poly.pdbx_seq_one_letter_code
_entity_poly.pdbx_strand_id
1 'polypeptide(L)'
;MSQNSYSSQRKCDCGLVVKTLISSTTSNPGRRFFKCLCPDKWEDQAFFEITYLRHLKLSLKDVKIEMENLKIEIENLKIVMENLKIEGGHLSEKISKLEETNDLDVEEVRTFEDKYYKTKYKFMISCFLFVGFVDALITK
;
A
#
# COMPACT_ATOMS: atom_id res chain seq x y z
N MET A 1 -17.68 -23.01 85.40
CA MET A 1 -17.77 -21.74 84.62
C MET A 1 -17.30 -22.07 83.21
N SER A 2 -18.21 -22.04 82.23
CA SER A 2 -17.92 -22.40 80.83
C SER A 2 -17.63 -21.14 80.03
N GLN A 3 -16.42 -21.02 79.48
CA GLN A 3 -16.04 -19.92 78.60
C GLN A 3 -16.58 -20.21 77.18
N ASN A 4 -17.55 -19.41 76.74
CA ASN A 4 -17.98 -19.40 75.34
C ASN A 4 -17.01 -18.56 74.51
N SER A 5 -16.25 -19.23 73.64
CA SER A 5 -15.41 -18.62 72.62
C SER A 5 -16.28 -18.03 71.50
N TYR A 6 -16.37 -16.70 71.43
CA TYR A 6 -17.04 -16.00 70.33
C TYR A 6 -16.18 -16.07 69.06
N SER A 7 -16.65 -16.84 68.08
CA SER A 7 -16.12 -16.92 66.72
C SER A 7 -16.15 -15.54 66.05
N SER A 8 -15.00 -15.03 65.61
CA SER A 8 -14.86 -13.79 64.85
C SER A 8 -15.64 -13.87 63.53
N GLN A 9 -16.77 -13.16 63.43
CA GLN A 9 -17.50 -12.99 62.17
C GLN A 9 -16.68 -12.09 61.24
N ARG A 10 -16.03 -12.69 60.23
CA ARG A 10 -15.43 -11.94 59.11
C ARG A 10 -16.56 -11.19 58.39
N LYS A 11 -16.52 -9.86 58.39
CA LYS A 11 -17.43 -9.01 57.60
C LYS A 11 -16.92 -8.98 56.16
N CYS A 12 -17.74 -9.45 55.22
CA CYS A 12 -17.52 -9.27 53.78
C CYS A 12 -18.25 -8.02 53.31
N ASP A 13 -17.55 -7.11 52.64
CA ASP A 13 -18.11 -5.84 52.14
C ASP A 13 -18.99 -6.00 50.89
N CYS A 14 -19.09 -7.23 50.37
CA CYS A 14 -20.12 -7.65 49.41
C CYS A 14 -21.56 -7.32 49.87
N GLY A 15 -21.79 -7.06 51.16
CA GLY A 15 -23.11 -6.74 51.72
C GLY A 15 -23.67 -5.35 51.38
N LEU A 16 -22.86 -4.42 50.86
CA LEU A 16 -23.31 -3.04 50.58
C LEU A 16 -24.26 -2.95 49.36
N VAL A 17 -24.16 -3.90 48.41
CA VAL A 17 -25.01 -3.94 47.20
C VAL A 17 -26.30 -4.76 47.40
N VAL A 18 -26.49 -5.36 48.59
CA VAL A 18 -27.41 -6.50 48.80
C VAL A 18 -28.66 -6.14 49.60
N LYS A 19 -28.91 -4.87 49.92
CA LYS A 19 -30.14 -4.48 50.64
C LYS A 19 -31.43 -4.92 49.91
N THR A 20 -31.38 -5.05 48.59
CA THR A 20 -32.51 -5.42 47.74
C THR A 20 -32.83 -6.92 47.70
N LEU A 21 -32.00 -7.78 48.33
CA LEU A 21 -32.14 -9.26 48.27
C LEU A 21 -32.28 -9.90 49.66
N ILE A 22 -32.77 -9.13 50.63
CA ILE A 22 -33.06 -9.58 51.99
C ILE A 22 -34.57 -9.77 52.12
N SER A 23 -35.01 -10.88 52.70
CA SER A 23 -36.42 -11.10 52.97
C SER A 23 -36.95 -10.05 53.95
N SER A 24 -37.99 -9.33 53.52
CA SER A 24 -38.74 -8.37 54.33
C SER A 24 -40.03 -8.95 54.90
N THR A 25 -40.23 -10.28 54.79
CA THR A 25 -41.45 -10.93 55.28
C THR A 25 -41.43 -11.04 56.81
N THR A 26 -42.60 -10.95 57.42
CA THR A 26 -42.75 -11.03 58.89
C THR A 26 -42.36 -12.38 59.47
N SER A 27 -42.48 -13.46 58.68
CA SER A 27 -42.10 -14.81 59.09
C SER A 27 -40.60 -15.11 58.93
N ASN A 28 -39.83 -14.30 58.20
CA ASN A 28 -38.40 -14.52 58.02
C ASN A 28 -37.60 -13.22 57.81
N PRO A 29 -37.75 -12.22 58.70
CA PRO A 29 -37.17 -10.91 58.49
C PRO A 29 -35.65 -10.98 58.53
N GLY A 30 -34.99 -10.37 57.55
CA GLY A 30 -33.53 -10.27 57.54
C GLY A 30 -32.80 -11.48 56.95
N ARG A 31 -33.50 -12.55 56.52
CA ARG A 31 -32.86 -13.71 55.91
C ARG A 31 -32.34 -13.36 54.51
N ARG A 32 -31.05 -13.60 54.28
CA ARG A 32 -30.40 -13.45 52.97
C ARG A 32 -30.78 -14.63 52.07
N PHE A 33 -31.26 -14.36 50.86
CA PHE A 33 -31.61 -15.41 49.90
C PHE A 33 -30.41 -16.02 49.20
N PHE A 34 -29.23 -15.43 49.34
CA PHE A 34 -27.98 -16.03 48.88
C PHE A 34 -26.95 -16.07 49.99
N LYS A 35 -26.16 -17.14 50.01
CA LYS A 35 -24.93 -17.22 50.78
C LYS A 35 -23.87 -16.53 49.95
N CYS A 36 -23.23 -15.49 50.48
CA CYS A 36 -22.07 -14.92 49.81
C CYS A 36 -21.06 -16.06 49.65
N LEU A 37 -20.87 -16.51 48.42
CA LEU A 37 -19.79 -17.40 48.05
C LEU A 37 -18.53 -16.55 48.05
N CYS A 38 -18.03 -16.10 49.21
CA CYS A 38 -16.81 -15.30 49.30
C CYS A 38 -15.70 -15.97 48.47
N PRO A 39 -15.26 -15.37 47.35
CA PRO A 39 -14.01 -15.78 46.73
C PRO A 39 -13.06 -14.61 46.97
N ASP A 40 -11.95 -14.80 47.69
CA ASP A 40 -10.95 -13.73 47.91
C ASP A 40 -10.26 -13.23 46.60
N LYS A 41 -10.87 -13.40 45.41
CA LYS A 41 -10.29 -13.26 44.07
C LYS A 41 -11.18 -12.58 43.02
N TRP A 42 -12.42 -12.17 43.34
CA TRP A 42 -13.35 -11.63 42.33
C TRP A 42 -13.03 -10.19 41.89
N GLU A 43 -12.50 -9.35 42.80
CA GLU A 43 -12.09 -7.98 42.47
C GLU A 43 -10.90 -7.98 41.50
N ASP A 44 -9.94 -8.88 41.70
CA ASP A 44 -8.79 -9.06 40.81
C ASP A 44 -9.21 -9.56 39.42
N GLN A 45 -10.17 -10.50 39.36
CA GLN A 45 -10.68 -11.04 38.10
C GLN A 45 -11.43 -9.98 37.29
N ALA A 46 -12.32 -9.21 37.92
CA ALA A 46 -13.06 -8.14 37.26
C ALA A 46 -12.13 -7.00 36.79
N PHE A 47 -11.13 -6.64 37.60
CA PHE A 47 -10.13 -5.66 37.21
C PHE A 47 -9.27 -6.12 36.02
N PHE A 48 -8.86 -7.40 36.01
CA PHE A 48 -8.14 -8.00 34.90
C PHE A 48 -8.96 -7.98 33.60
N GLU A 49 -10.24 -8.39 33.67
CA GLU A 49 -11.13 -8.39 32.50
C GLU A 49 -11.38 -6.99 31.94
N ILE A 50 -11.63 -5.99 32.79
CA ILE A 50 -11.81 -4.59 32.36
C ILE A 50 -10.53 -4.05 31.70
N THR A 51 -9.37 -4.35 32.28
CA THR A 51 -8.07 -3.90 31.76
C THR A 51 -7.76 -4.56 30.42
N TYR A 52 -8.00 -5.88 30.30
CA TYR A 52 -7.85 -6.63 29.07
C TYR A 52 -8.77 -6.11 27.96
N LEU A 53 -10.05 -5.88 28.25
CA LEU A 53 -11.01 -5.31 27.30
C LEU A 53 -10.61 -3.89 26.87
N ARG A 54 -10.07 -3.08 27.78
CA ARG A 54 -9.53 -1.75 27.45
C ARG A 54 -8.35 -1.86 26.49
N HIS A 55 -7.42 -2.77 26.74
CA HIS A 55 -6.28 -3.02 25.87
C HIS A 55 -6.73 -3.47 24.48
N LEU A 56 -7.62 -4.46 24.40
CA LEU A 56 -8.20 -4.91 23.13
C LEU A 56 -8.88 -3.77 22.36
N LYS A 57 -9.61 -2.90 23.06
CA LYS A 57 -10.27 -1.74 22.43
C LYS A 57 -9.26 -0.75 21.85
N LEU A 58 -8.12 -0.55 22.52
CA LEU A 58 -7.03 0.28 22.00
C LEU A 58 -6.39 -0.39 20.78
N SER A 59 -6.03 -1.66 20.87
CA SER A 59 -5.47 -2.41 19.74
C SER A 59 -6.41 -2.42 18.51
N LEU A 60 -7.72 -2.54 18.71
CA LEU A 60 -8.70 -2.42 17.61
C LEU A 60 -8.75 -1.03 16.99
N LYS A 61 -8.53 0.03 17.77
CA LYS A 61 -8.42 1.40 17.22
C LYS A 61 -7.14 1.56 16.41
N ASP A 62 -6.04 1.01 16.88
CA ASP A 62 -4.75 1.09 16.19
C ASP A 62 -4.81 0.36 14.84
N VAL A 63 -5.33 -0.88 14.82
CA VAL A 63 -5.58 -1.64 13.59
C VAL A 63 -6.51 -0.88 12.63
N LYS A 64 -7.53 -0.18 13.15
CA LYS A 64 -8.42 0.63 12.31
C LYS A 64 -7.67 1.81 11.66
N ILE A 65 -6.79 2.47 12.40
CA ILE A 65 -5.96 3.56 11.88
C ILE A 65 -5.01 3.04 10.80
N GLU A 66 -4.35 1.91 11.05
CA GLU A 66 -3.48 1.25 10.06
C GLU A 66 -4.25 0.90 8.77
N MET A 67 -5.47 0.40 8.90
CA MET A 67 -6.31 0.07 7.76
C MET A 67 -6.68 1.30 6.91
N GLU A 68 -7.01 2.43 7.55
CA GLU A 68 -7.27 3.70 6.83
C GLU A 68 -5.99 4.23 6.16
N ASN A 69 -4.83 4.12 6.82
CA ASN A 69 -3.55 4.52 6.23
C ASN A 69 -3.22 3.68 4.98
N LEU A 70 -3.38 2.35 5.05
CA LEU A 70 -3.18 1.46 3.92
C LEU A 70 -4.14 1.78 2.77
N LYS A 71 -5.38 2.17 3.08
CA LYS A 71 -6.35 2.58 2.07
C LYS A 71 -5.92 3.86 1.35
N ILE A 72 -5.36 4.83 2.07
CA ILE A 72 -4.79 6.06 1.49
C ILE A 72 -3.59 5.71 0.61
N GLU A 73 -2.70 4.83 1.07
CA GLU A 73 -1.53 4.39 0.31
C GLU A 73 -1.92 3.70 -1.00
N ILE A 74 -2.92 2.81 -0.97
CA ILE A 74 -3.48 2.18 -2.17
C ILE A 74 -4.01 3.22 -3.16
N GLU A 75 -4.72 4.24 -2.68
CA GLU A 75 -5.26 5.28 -3.56
C GLU A 75 -4.14 6.14 -4.18
N ASN A 76 -3.11 6.46 -3.41
CA ASN A 76 -1.92 7.14 -3.93
C ASN A 76 -1.21 6.31 -5.00
N LEU A 77 -1.06 4.99 -4.78
CA LEU A 77 -0.46 4.09 -5.76
C LEU A 77 -1.27 4.03 -7.07
N LYS A 78 -2.60 4.07 -7.00
CA LYS A 78 -3.44 4.16 -8.22
C LYS A 78 -3.18 5.44 -8.99
N ILE A 79 -3.06 6.59 -8.31
CA ILE A 79 -2.76 7.86 -8.94
C ILE A 79 -1.40 7.80 -9.65
N VAL A 80 -0.37 7.26 -8.97
CA VAL A 80 0.96 7.07 -9.56
C VAL A 80 0.89 6.17 -10.80
N MET A 81 0.13 5.08 -10.75
CA MET A 81 -0.03 4.16 -11.88
C MET A 81 -0.70 4.82 -13.08
N GLU A 82 -1.74 5.64 -12.88
CA GLU A 82 -2.38 6.38 -13.97
C GLU A 82 -1.44 7.42 -14.57
N ASN A 83 -0.65 8.13 -13.76
CA ASN A 83 0.35 9.07 -14.26
C ASN A 83 1.41 8.37 -15.12
N LEU A 84 1.93 7.23 -14.66
CA LEU A 84 2.89 6.43 -15.43
C LEU A 84 2.31 5.94 -16.76
N LYS A 85 1.02 5.61 -16.79
CA LYS A 85 0.32 5.22 -18.02
C LYS A 85 0.22 6.38 -19.01
N ILE A 86 -0.07 7.59 -18.53
CA ILE A 86 -0.08 8.81 -19.36
C ILE A 86 1.32 9.09 -19.91
N GLU A 87 2.35 9.06 -19.06
CA GLU A 87 3.74 9.27 -19.47
C GLU A 87 4.19 8.24 -20.50
N GLY A 88 3.85 6.95 -20.29
CA GLY A 88 4.13 5.89 -21.25
C GLY A 88 3.45 6.12 -22.60
N GLY A 89 2.21 6.61 -22.62
CA GLY A 89 1.51 6.98 -23.84
C GLY A 89 2.19 8.12 -24.60
N HIS A 90 2.61 9.17 -23.90
CA HIS A 90 3.32 10.29 -24.50
C HIS A 90 4.71 9.89 -25.03
N LEU A 91 5.41 9.00 -24.33
CA LEU A 91 6.69 8.47 -24.80
C LEU A 91 6.50 7.63 -26.08
N SER A 92 5.46 6.80 -26.13
CA SER A 92 5.11 6.03 -27.33
C SER A 92 4.83 6.94 -28.52
N GLU A 93 4.09 8.04 -28.34
CA GLU A 93 3.81 9.00 -29.42
C GLU A 93 5.09 9.66 -29.94
N LYS A 94 6.02 10.01 -29.03
CA LYS A 94 7.33 10.56 -29.42
C LYS A 94 8.17 9.57 -30.21
N ILE A 95 8.17 8.30 -29.83
CA ILE A 95 8.88 7.24 -30.55
C ILE A 95 8.32 7.11 -31.97
N SER A 96 7.00 7.05 -32.15
CA SER A 96 6.40 6.96 -33.49
C SER A 96 6.77 8.14 -34.38
N LYS A 97 6.77 9.38 -33.85
CA LYS A 97 7.23 10.57 -34.62
C LYS A 97 8.71 10.51 -35.00
N LEU A 98 9.54 9.96 -34.11
CA LEU A 98 10.97 9.79 -34.38
C LEU A 98 11.20 8.74 -35.46
N GLU A 99 10.47 7.62 -35.42
CA GLU A 99 10.51 6.56 -36.43
C GLU A 99 10.10 7.11 -37.80
N GLU A 100 8.99 7.85 -37.88
CA GLU A 100 8.55 8.51 -39.13
C GLU A 100 9.61 9.47 -39.69
N THR A 101 10.26 10.26 -38.82
CA THR A 101 11.32 11.18 -39.25
C THR A 101 12.54 10.43 -39.76
N ASN A 102 12.96 9.37 -39.05
CA ASN A 102 14.09 8.56 -39.43
C ASN A 102 13.85 7.84 -40.76
N ASP A 103 12.63 7.35 -41.02
CA ASP A 103 12.28 6.72 -42.30
C ASP A 103 12.36 7.73 -43.47
N LEU A 104 11.93 8.98 -43.25
CA LEU A 104 12.08 10.06 -44.23
C LEU A 104 13.56 10.38 -44.51
N ASP A 105 14.37 10.52 -43.45
CA ASP A 105 15.80 10.79 -43.55
C ASP A 105 16.53 9.66 -44.31
N VAL A 106 16.18 8.40 -44.02
CA VAL A 106 16.74 7.22 -44.71
C VAL A 106 16.41 7.25 -46.20
N GLU A 107 15.18 7.61 -46.57
CA GLU A 107 14.80 7.69 -47.98
C GLU A 107 15.50 8.85 -48.69
N GLU A 108 15.62 10.02 -48.05
CA GLU A 108 16.38 11.14 -48.59
C GLU A 108 17.85 10.75 -48.86
N VAL A 109 18.51 10.10 -47.89
CA VAL A 109 19.88 9.60 -48.03
C VAL A 109 20.00 8.64 -49.20
N ARG A 110 19.08 7.67 -49.35
CA ARG A 110 19.08 6.75 -50.51
C ARG A 110 18.97 7.49 -51.84
N THR A 111 18.07 8.48 -51.93
CA THR A 111 17.93 9.26 -53.17
C THR A 111 19.19 10.07 -53.49
N PHE A 112 19.86 10.58 -52.45
CA PHE A 112 21.11 11.31 -52.59
C PHE A 112 22.24 10.40 -53.04
N GLU A 113 22.36 9.20 -52.45
CA GLU A 113 23.33 8.19 -52.85
C GLU A 113 23.16 7.78 -54.32
N ASP A 114 21.93 7.53 -54.79
CA ASP A 114 21.67 7.20 -56.21
C ASP A 114 22.13 8.33 -57.14
N LYS A 115 21.77 9.58 -56.83
CA LYS A 115 22.21 10.77 -57.58
C LYS A 115 23.73 10.90 -57.58
N TYR A 116 24.37 10.67 -56.44
CA TYR A 116 25.83 10.72 -56.30
C TYR A 116 26.50 9.67 -57.18
N TYR A 117 26.09 8.40 -57.10
CA TYR A 117 26.66 7.33 -57.91
C TYR A 117 26.45 7.54 -59.41
N LYS A 118 25.27 8.01 -59.81
CA LYS A 118 24.97 8.36 -61.21
C LYS A 118 25.87 9.48 -61.73
N THR A 119 26.13 10.50 -60.91
CA THR A 119 27.01 11.63 -61.26
C THR A 119 28.47 11.18 -61.32
N LYS A 120 28.91 10.39 -60.34
CA LYS A 120 30.25 9.80 -60.29
C LYS A 120 30.53 8.95 -61.52
N TYR A 121 29.58 8.10 -61.95
CA TYR A 121 29.76 7.26 -63.14
C TYR A 121 29.89 8.10 -64.43
N LYS A 122 29.07 9.15 -64.59
CA LYS A 122 29.20 10.09 -65.71
C LYS A 122 30.56 10.79 -65.74
N PHE A 123 31.04 11.22 -64.57
CA PHE A 123 32.36 11.83 -64.44
C PHE A 123 33.47 10.87 -64.84
N MET A 124 33.43 9.61 -64.34
CA MET A 124 34.40 8.58 -64.69
C MET A 124 34.44 8.31 -66.20
N ILE A 125 33.28 8.16 -66.86
CA ILE A 125 33.21 8.00 -68.32
C ILE A 125 33.85 9.20 -69.03
N SER A 126 33.52 10.42 -68.61
CA SER A 126 34.08 11.65 -69.17
C SER A 126 35.62 11.67 -69.06
N CYS A 127 36.16 11.30 -67.89
CA CYS A 127 37.60 11.18 -67.67
C CYS A 127 38.24 10.15 -68.61
N PHE A 128 37.64 8.96 -68.78
CA PHE A 128 38.17 7.94 -69.70
C PHE A 128 38.18 8.42 -71.16
N LEU A 129 37.09 9.06 -71.61
CA LEU A 129 37.01 9.62 -72.96
C LEU A 129 38.04 10.74 -73.18
N PHE A 130 38.23 11.61 -72.18
CA PHE A 130 39.20 12.70 -72.24
C PHE A 130 40.64 12.19 -72.34
N VAL A 131 41.03 11.21 -71.50
CA VAL A 131 42.37 10.61 -71.57
C VAL A 131 42.61 9.96 -72.94
N GLY A 132 41.65 9.17 -73.44
CA GLY A 132 41.75 8.56 -74.77
C GLY A 132 41.87 9.58 -75.90
N PHE A 133 41.19 10.73 -75.79
CA PHE A 133 41.32 11.83 -76.74
C PHE A 133 42.72 12.48 -76.71
N VAL A 134 43.25 12.74 -75.52
CA VAL A 134 44.60 13.31 -75.34
C VAL A 134 45.67 12.37 -75.89
N ASP A 135 45.60 11.07 -75.59
CA ASP A 135 46.54 10.07 -76.11
C ASP A 135 46.53 10.01 -77.64
N ALA A 136 45.35 10.08 -78.26
CA ALA A 136 45.20 10.11 -79.71
C ALA A 136 45.76 11.39 -80.37
N LEU A 137 45.79 12.52 -79.64
CA LEU A 137 46.42 13.75 -80.11
C LEU A 137 47.95 13.70 -80.03
N ILE A 138 48.51 13.07 -79.00
CA ILE A 138 49.96 12.94 -78.80
C ILE A 138 50.58 11.92 -79.76
N THR A 139 49.84 10.88 -80.14
CA THR A 139 50.32 9.79 -81.03
C THR A 139 50.19 10.09 -82.52
N LYS A 140 49.66 11.25 -82.90
CA LYS A 140 49.64 11.77 -84.28
C LYS A 140 50.77 12.75 -84.51
#